data_AF-A0A168J2K0-F1
#
_entry.id   AF-A0A168J2K0-F1
#
_cell.length_a   1.000
_cell.length_b   1.000
_cell.length_c   1.000
_cell.angle_alpha   90.00
_cell.angle_beta   90.00
_cell.angle_gamma   90.00
#
_symmetry.space_group_name_H-M   'P 1'
#
loop_
_entity.id
_entity.type
_entity.pdbx_description
1 polymer ?
#
loop_
_entity_poly.entity_id
_entity_poly.type
_entity_poly.pdbx_seq_one_letter_code
_entity_poly.pdbx_strand_id
1 'polypeptide(L)'
;MPFLLESKSREETKRVLNSLTLESIQTEDRHIGFLCEMLTQIQKSYSSRIKHDSSEDAFNQLFVWPFLDVIAPKDISGGGFVSGQPALESMTKQLKVVGLYVDDKNVYKSDEPVKLFDMMRRQENLLLKTSGCFTNNDRAKINFDHRKGVYAMLAMLKCVADGYR
;
A
#
# COMPACT_ATOMS: atom_id res chain seq x y z
N MET A 1 -27.47 -7.61 -8.24
CA MET A 1 -27.05 -9.00 -7.96
C MET A 1 -25.59 -9.20 -7.47
N PRO A 2 -24.70 -8.20 -7.31
CA PRO A 2 -23.38 -8.45 -6.69
C PRO A 2 -23.37 -8.38 -5.14
N PHE A 3 -24.23 -7.55 -4.53
CA PHE A 3 -24.30 -7.33 -3.07
C PHE A 3 -24.63 -8.59 -2.23
N LEU A 4 -25.42 -9.51 -2.78
CA LEU A 4 -25.86 -10.72 -2.07
C LEU A 4 -24.74 -11.75 -1.91
N LEU A 5 -23.83 -11.86 -2.89
CA LEU A 5 -22.69 -12.78 -2.86
C LEU A 5 -21.62 -12.36 -1.85
N GLU A 6 -21.31 -11.06 -1.78
CA GLU A 6 -20.37 -10.52 -0.78
C GLU A 6 -20.90 -10.67 0.65
N SER A 7 -22.21 -10.43 0.86
CA SER A 7 -22.82 -10.56 2.20
C SER A 7 -22.78 -12.00 2.74
N LYS A 8 -22.95 -12.99 1.85
CA LYS A 8 -22.98 -14.42 2.22
C LYS A 8 -21.57 -14.95 2.53
N SER A 9 -20.59 -14.56 1.70
CA SER A 9 -19.18 -14.88 1.92
C SER A 9 -18.66 -14.29 3.23
N ARG A 10 -19.01 -13.05 3.56
CA ARG A 10 -18.52 -12.40 4.79
C ARG A 10 -19.01 -13.09 6.06
N GLU A 11 -20.27 -13.56 6.07
CA GLU A 11 -20.81 -14.29 7.21
C GLU A 11 -20.28 -15.72 7.34
N GLU A 12 -19.97 -16.39 6.23
CA GLU A 12 -19.23 -17.66 6.26
C GLU A 12 -17.80 -17.48 6.80
N THR A 13 -17.09 -16.44 6.36
CA THR A 13 -15.74 -16.12 6.86
C THR A 13 -15.74 -15.83 8.36
N LYS A 14 -16.74 -15.09 8.87
CA LYS A 14 -16.93 -14.88 10.31
C LYS A 14 -17.23 -16.17 11.07
N ARG A 15 -18.08 -17.05 10.53
CA ARG A 15 -18.38 -18.35 11.16
C ARG A 15 -17.13 -19.23 11.25
N VAL A 16 -16.35 -19.32 10.17
CA VAL A 16 -15.09 -20.06 10.16
C VAL A 16 -14.10 -19.46 11.14
N LEU A 17 -13.97 -18.14 11.18
CA LEU A 17 -13.05 -17.48 12.12
C LEU A 17 -13.47 -17.74 13.57
N ASN A 18 -14.75 -17.57 13.90
CA ASN A 18 -15.30 -17.86 15.23
C ASN A 18 -15.16 -19.33 15.62
N SER A 19 -15.18 -20.25 14.65
CA SER A 19 -14.92 -21.67 14.91
C SER A 19 -13.44 -21.98 15.18
N LEU A 20 -12.53 -21.18 14.61
CA LEU A 20 -11.08 -21.28 14.82
C LEU A 20 -10.60 -20.55 16.09
N THR A 21 -11.31 -19.50 16.53
CA THR A 21 -10.99 -18.71 17.73
C THR A 21 -11.73 -19.14 19.00
N LEU A 22 -12.45 -20.27 18.98
CA LEU A 22 -13.19 -20.80 20.14
C LEU A 22 -12.31 -21.10 21.37
N GLU A 23 -10.97 -21.11 21.25
CA GLU A 23 -10.03 -21.21 22.37
C GLU A 23 -9.47 -19.85 22.88
N SER A 24 -9.75 -18.72 22.23
CA SER A 24 -9.16 -17.41 22.57
C SER A 24 -10.20 -16.30 22.83
N ILE A 25 -11.31 -16.64 23.49
CA ILE A 25 -12.35 -15.68 23.90
C ILE A 25 -11.88 -14.88 25.13
N GLN A 26 -10.92 -13.98 24.90
CA GLN A 26 -10.73 -12.69 25.58
C GLN A 26 -10.04 -11.66 24.66
N THR A 27 -9.98 -11.89 23.35
CA THR A 27 -9.40 -10.91 22.42
C THR A 27 -10.45 -9.92 21.94
N GLU A 28 -10.18 -8.62 22.12
CA GLU A 28 -11.09 -7.52 21.80
C GLU A 28 -11.63 -7.62 20.36
N ASP A 29 -12.93 -7.35 20.18
CA ASP A 29 -13.71 -7.42 18.93
C ASP A 29 -13.00 -6.76 17.71
N ARG A 30 -12.17 -5.74 17.98
CA ARG A 30 -11.36 -5.03 16.98
C ARG A 30 -10.33 -5.92 16.28
N HIS A 31 -9.68 -6.85 17.00
CA HIS A 31 -8.67 -7.75 16.42
C HIS A 31 -9.29 -8.80 15.51
N ILE A 32 -10.45 -9.33 15.90
CA ILE A 32 -11.21 -10.30 15.10
C ILE A 32 -11.69 -9.63 13.80
N GLY A 33 -12.20 -8.39 13.88
CA GLY A 33 -12.59 -7.63 12.70
C GLY A 33 -11.44 -7.41 11.70
N PHE A 34 -10.25 -7.07 12.19
CA PHE A 34 -9.04 -6.96 11.36
C PHE A 34 -8.65 -8.29 10.70
N LEU A 35 -8.64 -9.39 11.46
CA LEU A 35 -8.34 -10.72 10.92
C LEU A 35 -9.37 -11.13 9.85
N CYS A 36 -10.66 -10.86 10.06
CA CYS A 36 -11.69 -11.09 9.06
C CYS A 36 -11.41 -10.32 7.76
N GLU A 37 -11.01 -9.05 7.85
CA GLU A 37 -10.68 -8.24 6.66
C GLU A 37 -9.48 -8.81 5.92
N MET A 38 -8.40 -9.16 6.63
CA MET A 38 -7.20 -9.78 6.05
C MET A 38 -7.53 -11.10 5.34
N LEU A 39 -8.30 -11.99 5.98
CA LEU A 39 -8.71 -13.26 5.40
C LEU A 39 -9.62 -13.07 4.19
N THR A 40 -10.47 -12.05 4.21
CA THR A 40 -11.30 -11.69 3.05
C THR A 40 -10.44 -11.26 1.87
N GLN A 41 -9.38 -10.47 2.10
CA GLN A 41 -8.45 -10.11 1.03
C GLN A 41 -7.72 -11.33 0.48
N ILE A 42 -7.22 -12.21 1.35
CA ILE A 42 -6.60 -13.48 0.93
C ILE A 42 -7.56 -14.29 0.04
N GLN A 43 -8.80 -14.48 0.48
CA GLN A 43 -9.81 -15.20 -0.30
C GLN A 43 -10.04 -14.56 -1.67
N LYS A 44 -10.12 -13.22 -1.73
CA LYS A 44 -10.26 -12.48 -2.99
C LYS A 44 -9.07 -12.70 -3.92
N SER A 45 -7.84 -12.68 -3.39
CA SER A 45 -6.62 -12.95 -4.18
C SER A 45 -6.61 -14.36 -4.77
N TYR A 46 -6.95 -15.38 -3.97
CA TYR A 46 -7.03 -16.78 -4.44
C TYR A 46 -8.17 -17.04 -5.45
N SER A 47 -9.27 -16.31 -5.32
CA SER A 47 -10.42 -16.45 -6.23
C SER A 47 -10.26 -15.63 -7.52
N SER A 48 -9.20 -14.83 -7.62
CA SER A 48 -8.98 -13.96 -8.76
C SER A 48 -8.58 -14.75 -10.01
N ARG A 49 -9.02 -14.26 -11.17
CA ARG A 49 -8.61 -14.77 -12.48
C ARG A 49 -7.35 -14.08 -13.02
N ILE A 50 -6.89 -13.03 -12.33
CA ILE A 50 -5.71 -12.26 -12.71
C ILE A 50 -4.46 -13.12 -12.45
N LYS A 51 -3.58 -13.20 -13.44
CA LYS A 51 -2.29 -13.88 -13.31
C LYS A 51 -1.31 -13.00 -12.56
N HIS A 52 -0.92 -13.41 -11.36
CA HIS A 52 -0.05 -12.63 -10.46
C HIS A 52 1.41 -12.51 -10.91
N ASP A 53 1.82 -13.35 -11.85
CA ASP A 53 3.14 -13.36 -12.50
C ASP A 53 3.17 -12.53 -13.79
N SER A 54 2.01 -12.10 -14.30
CA SER A 54 1.90 -11.46 -15.62
C SER A 54 2.47 -10.03 -15.66
N SER A 55 2.32 -9.28 -14.59
CA SER A 55 2.85 -7.92 -14.47
C SER A 55 3.04 -7.52 -13.01
N GLU A 56 3.85 -6.50 -12.79
CA GLU A 56 4.02 -5.90 -11.47
C GLU A 56 2.70 -5.34 -10.93
N ASP A 57 1.93 -4.67 -11.78
CA ASP A 57 0.61 -4.14 -11.43
C ASP A 57 -0.39 -5.26 -11.03
N ALA A 58 -0.36 -6.39 -11.74
CA ALA A 58 -1.17 -7.55 -11.38
C ALA A 58 -0.78 -8.16 -10.03
N PHE A 59 0.52 -8.22 -9.72
CA PHE A 59 1.01 -8.64 -8.41
C PHE A 59 0.54 -7.68 -7.31
N ASN A 60 0.70 -6.38 -7.53
CA ASN A 60 0.36 -5.33 -6.58
C ASN A 60 -1.13 -5.29 -6.26
N GLN A 61 -1.98 -5.37 -7.29
CA GLN A 61 -3.44 -5.42 -7.15
C GLN A 61 -3.93 -6.61 -6.34
N LEU A 62 -3.22 -7.75 -6.40
CA LEU A 62 -3.64 -8.97 -5.71
C LEU A 62 -3.06 -9.11 -4.32
N PHE A 63 -1.81 -8.68 -4.11
CA PHE A 63 -1.04 -9.05 -2.92
C PHE A 63 -0.48 -7.89 -2.13
N VAL A 64 -0.55 -6.65 -2.63
CA VAL A 64 0.02 -5.50 -1.94
C VAL A 64 -1.08 -4.51 -1.57
N TRP A 65 -1.77 -3.95 -2.56
CA TRP A 65 -2.80 -2.92 -2.36
C TRP A 65 -3.93 -3.33 -1.42
N PRO A 66 -4.51 -4.54 -1.54
CA PRO A 66 -5.63 -4.93 -0.68
C PRO A 66 -5.24 -4.98 0.80
N PHE A 67 -3.99 -5.30 1.11
CA PHE A 67 -3.48 -5.36 2.48
C PHE A 67 -3.15 -3.97 3.00
N LEU A 68 -2.55 -3.11 2.18
CA LEU A 68 -2.32 -1.72 2.55
C LEU A 68 -3.61 -0.95 2.81
N ASP A 69 -4.67 -1.21 2.05
CA ASP A 69 -6.00 -0.64 2.29
C ASP A 69 -6.58 -1.03 3.65
N VAL A 70 -6.29 -2.25 4.13
CA VAL A 70 -6.73 -2.74 5.43
C VAL A 70 -5.86 -2.20 6.58
N ILE A 71 -4.55 -2.12 6.35
CA ILE A 71 -3.57 -1.74 7.39
C ILE A 71 -3.50 -0.22 7.55
N ALA A 72 -3.42 0.55 6.46
CA ALA A 72 -3.13 1.99 6.52
C ALA A 72 -4.11 2.80 7.41
N PRO A 73 -5.43 2.55 7.40
CA PRO A 73 -6.36 3.29 8.26
C PRO A 73 -6.28 2.93 9.76
N LYS A 74 -5.70 1.77 10.10
CA LYS A 74 -5.65 1.21 11.47
C LYS A 74 -4.29 1.42 12.13
N ASP A 75 -3.26 1.10 11.35
CA ASP A 75 -1.84 1.44 11.45
C ASP A 75 -1.45 2.83 11.94
N ILE A 76 -2.12 3.78 11.29
CA ILE A 76 -1.51 5.06 11.04
C ILE A 76 -2.57 6.15 11.16
N SER A 77 -2.43 7.00 12.18
CA SER A 77 -3.41 8.02 12.53
C SER A 77 -3.63 8.99 11.36
N GLY A 78 -4.81 8.91 10.74
CA GLY A 78 -5.16 9.73 9.55
C GLY A 78 -4.57 9.23 8.23
N GLY A 79 -3.92 8.05 8.23
CA GLY A 79 -3.32 7.45 7.04
C GLY A 79 -4.34 6.94 6.03
N GLY A 80 -4.10 7.23 4.76
CA GLY A 80 -4.79 6.61 3.64
C GLY A 80 -3.80 5.85 2.77
N PHE A 81 -4.27 4.80 2.10
CA PHE A 81 -3.54 4.24 0.98
C PHE A 81 -4.07 4.84 -0.32
N VAL A 82 -3.18 5.17 -1.25
CA VAL A 82 -3.55 5.63 -2.59
C VAL A 82 -2.97 4.63 -3.58
N SER A 83 -3.84 3.83 -4.18
CA SER A 83 -3.46 2.86 -5.22
C SER A 83 -3.12 3.55 -6.54
N GLY A 84 -2.32 2.87 -7.38
CA GLY A 84 -1.85 3.36 -8.68
C GLY A 84 -0.45 3.98 -8.63
N GLN A 85 -0.08 4.77 -9.65
CA GLN A 85 1.23 5.44 -9.76
C GLN A 85 1.20 6.97 -9.48
N PRO A 86 0.85 7.45 -8.27
CA PRO A 86 0.93 8.87 -7.95
C PRO A 86 2.33 9.44 -8.09
N ALA A 87 2.38 10.74 -8.44
CA ALA A 87 3.58 11.53 -8.31
C ALA A 87 3.93 11.74 -6.82
N LEU A 88 5.23 11.60 -6.51
CA LEU A 88 5.78 11.86 -5.18
C LEU A 88 5.90 13.37 -4.95
N GLU A 89 5.09 13.90 -4.04
CA GLU A 89 5.01 15.33 -3.75
C GLU A 89 6.30 15.86 -3.15
N SER A 90 6.93 15.07 -2.28
CA SER A 90 8.18 15.44 -1.61
C SER A 90 9.31 15.68 -2.61
N MET A 91 9.48 14.76 -3.57
CA MET A 91 10.49 14.91 -4.61
C MET A 91 10.17 16.08 -5.53
N THR A 92 8.89 16.29 -5.87
CA THR A 92 8.45 17.45 -6.64
C THR A 92 8.78 18.77 -5.93
N LYS A 93 8.52 18.85 -4.62
CA LYS A 93 8.83 20.01 -3.79
C LYS A 93 10.34 20.27 -3.75
N GLN A 94 11.15 19.24 -3.53
CA GLN A 94 12.60 19.37 -3.51
C GLN A 94 13.17 19.80 -4.87
N LEU A 95 12.66 19.26 -5.97
CA LEU A 95 13.06 19.68 -7.32
C LEU A 95 12.74 21.15 -7.58
N LYS A 96 11.58 21.64 -7.12
CA LYS A 96 11.20 23.06 -7.22
C LYS A 96 12.14 23.95 -6.40
N VAL A 97 12.48 23.55 -5.18
CA VAL A 97 13.40 24.30 -4.30
C VAL A 97 14.80 24.43 -4.92
N VAL A 98 15.29 23.39 -5.59
CA VAL A 98 16.63 23.40 -6.21
C VAL A 98 16.60 23.99 -7.64
N GLY A 99 15.43 24.37 -8.15
CA GLY A 99 15.29 24.93 -9.50
C GLY A 99 15.48 23.91 -10.63
N LEU A 100 15.36 22.61 -10.32
CA LEU A 100 15.51 21.50 -11.28
C LEU A 100 14.17 20.93 -11.75
N TYR A 101 13.06 21.54 -11.34
CA TYR A 101 11.74 21.15 -11.79
C TYR A 101 11.52 21.61 -13.25
N VAL A 102 11.31 20.65 -14.16
CA VAL A 102 11.10 20.91 -15.59
C VAL A 102 9.61 20.82 -15.95
N ASP A 103 8.98 19.67 -15.70
CA ASP A 103 7.56 19.41 -15.95
C ASP A 103 7.05 18.21 -15.12
N ASP A 104 5.74 17.98 -15.12
CA ASP A 104 5.11 16.83 -14.44
C ASP A 104 5.42 15.47 -15.09
N LYS A 105 6.04 15.46 -16.28
CA LYS A 105 6.44 14.21 -16.98
C LYS A 105 7.73 13.65 -16.42
N ASN A 106 8.61 14.52 -15.94
CA ASN A 106 9.90 14.17 -15.33
C ASN A 106 9.83 13.99 -13.81
N VAL A 107 8.63 14.10 -13.21
CA VAL A 107 8.42 13.81 -11.80
C VAL A 107 8.46 12.30 -11.57
N TYR A 108 9.12 11.90 -10.49
CA TYR A 108 9.12 10.52 -10.05
C TYR A 108 7.70 10.06 -9.72
N LYS A 109 7.21 9.11 -10.51
CA LYS A 109 5.98 8.35 -10.24
C LYS A 109 6.39 7.09 -9.51
N SER A 110 6.02 7.00 -8.24
CA SER A 110 6.20 5.77 -7.47
C SER A 110 5.08 4.80 -7.80
N ASP A 111 5.41 3.52 -7.86
CA ASP A 111 4.42 2.47 -8.12
C ASP A 111 3.40 2.34 -6.99
N GLU A 112 3.78 2.71 -5.75
CA GLU A 112 2.94 2.52 -4.56
C GLU A 112 3.31 3.49 -3.40
N PRO A 113 3.09 4.81 -3.53
CA PRO A 113 3.29 5.71 -2.40
C PRO A 113 2.16 5.51 -1.39
N VAL A 114 2.49 5.04 -0.19
CA VAL A 114 1.53 5.06 0.92
C VAL A 114 1.48 6.48 1.47
N LYS A 115 0.54 7.28 0.95
CA LYS A 115 0.35 8.67 1.36
C LYS A 115 -0.34 8.77 2.71
N LEU A 116 0.48 8.95 3.72
CA LEU A 116 0.03 9.31 5.05
C LEU A 116 -0.41 10.77 5.13
N PHE A 117 -1.71 11.00 5.26
CA PHE A 117 -2.26 12.32 5.55
C PHE A 117 -2.25 12.54 7.06
N ASP A 118 -1.12 12.96 7.63
CA ASP A 118 -1.17 13.51 8.99
C ASP A 118 -2.05 14.78 8.97
N MET A 119 -3.03 14.87 9.87
CA MET A 119 -4.07 15.90 9.89
C MET A 119 -3.52 17.34 9.97
N MET A 120 -2.27 17.52 10.40
CA MET A 120 -1.64 18.84 10.51
C MET A 120 -0.61 19.14 9.41
N ARG A 121 -0.09 18.12 8.70
CA ARG A 121 0.92 18.27 7.66
C ARG A 121 0.69 17.20 6.58
N ARG A 122 0.33 17.63 5.37
CA ARG A 122 0.31 16.74 4.19
C ARG A 122 1.74 16.30 3.86
N GLN A 123 2.22 15.27 4.53
CA GLN A 123 3.61 14.84 4.47
C GLN A 123 3.69 13.34 4.21
N GLU A 124 4.36 12.96 3.14
CA GLU A 124 4.54 11.56 2.77
C GLU A 124 5.52 10.91 3.75
N ASN A 125 5.04 9.93 4.53
CA ASN A 125 5.83 9.27 5.57
C ASN A 125 6.26 7.84 5.22
N LEU A 126 5.58 7.17 4.28
CA LEU A 126 5.90 5.81 3.86
C LEU A 126 5.94 5.69 2.34
N LEU A 127 6.96 5.00 1.84
CA LEU A 127 7.13 4.69 0.42
C LEU A 127 7.29 3.19 0.28
N LEU A 128 6.38 2.55 -0.45
CA LEU A 128 6.54 1.17 -0.87
C LEU A 128 6.96 1.14 -2.33
N LYS A 129 7.83 0.18 -2.65
CA LYS A 129 8.30 -0.03 -4.01
C LYS A 129 8.40 -1.51 -4.27
N THR A 130 7.55 -1.98 -5.17
CA THR A 130 7.67 -3.28 -5.79
C THR A 130 8.74 -3.23 -6.88
N SER A 131 9.36 -4.37 -7.15
CA SER A 131 10.45 -4.49 -8.14
C SER A 131 10.14 -5.61 -9.10
N GLY A 132 9.02 -5.50 -9.81
CA GLY A 132 8.51 -6.53 -10.72
C GLY A 132 7.40 -7.41 -10.15
N CYS A 133 6.97 -8.36 -10.97
CA CYS A 133 5.95 -9.34 -10.60
C CYS A 133 6.50 -10.42 -9.64
N PHE A 134 5.61 -11.29 -9.18
CA PHE A 134 5.97 -12.44 -8.38
C PHE A 134 7.10 -13.25 -9.04
N THR A 135 8.10 -13.67 -8.26
CA THR A 135 9.30 -14.40 -8.72
C THR A 135 10.20 -13.65 -9.72
N ASN A 136 10.10 -12.32 -9.80
CA ASN A 136 11.05 -11.55 -10.61
C ASN A 136 12.49 -11.76 -10.13
N ASN A 137 13.34 -12.28 -11.00
CA ASN A 137 14.77 -12.53 -10.76
C ASN A 137 15.68 -11.55 -11.54
N ASP A 138 15.11 -10.55 -12.20
CA ASP A 138 15.86 -9.52 -12.90
C ASP A 138 16.59 -8.60 -11.91
N ARG A 139 17.86 -8.92 -11.64
CA ARG A 139 18.73 -8.15 -10.76
C ARG A 139 18.93 -6.71 -11.25
N ALA A 140 18.91 -6.46 -12.56
CA ALA A 140 19.09 -5.11 -13.07
C ALA A 140 17.89 -4.24 -12.71
N LYS A 141 16.67 -4.76 -12.91
CA LYS A 141 15.43 -4.10 -12.49
C LYS A 141 15.39 -3.87 -10.98
N ILE A 142 15.65 -4.90 -10.18
CA ILE A 142 15.63 -4.81 -8.71
C ILE A 142 16.61 -3.73 -8.22
N ASN A 143 17.86 -3.74 -8.70
CA ASN A 143 18.86 -2.76 -8.30
C ASN A 143 18.47 -1.33 -8.70
N PHE A 144 17.88 -1.17 -9.88
CA PHE A 144 17.42 0.12 -10.37
C PHE A 144 16.25 0.67 -9.54
N ASP A 145 15.26 -0.16 -9.23
CA ASP A 145 14.11 0.20 -8.42
C ASP A 145 14.48 0.49 -6.96
N HIS A 146 15.46 -0.22 -6.40
CA HIS A 146 16.03 0.10 -5.08
C HIS A 146 16.66 1.49 -5.05
N ARG A 147 17.50 1.83 -6.04
CA ARG A 147 18.13 3.17 -6.10
C ARG A 147 17.08 4.27 -6.22
N LYS A 148 16.06 4.06 -7.06
CA LYS A 148 14.91 4.96 -7.16
C LYS A 148 14.20 5.15 -5.82
N GLY A 149 13.93 4.06 -5.10
CA GLY A 149 13.34 4.09 -3.76
C GLY A 149 14.17 4.88 -2.76
N VAL A 150 15.50 4.70 -2.76
CA VAL A 150 16.42 5.43 -1.87
C VAL A 150 16.40 6.93 -2.16
N TYR A 151 16.45 7.35 -3.43
CA TYR A 151 16.37 8.78 -3.78
C TYR A 151 15.03 9.41 -3.39
N ALA A 152 13.93 8.68 -3.60
CA ALA A 152 12.60 9.11 -3.20
C ALA A 152 12.50 9.27 -1.67
N MET A 153 13.00 8.30 -0.89
CA MET A 153 13.05 8.37 0.57
C MET A 153 13.91 9.55 1.06
N LEU A 154 15.06 9.81 0.42
CA LEU A 154 15.91 10.96 0.76
C LEU A 154 15.17 12.29 0.55
N ALA A 155 14.40 12.40 -0.54
CA ALA A 155 13.59 13.60 -0.79
C ALA A 155 12.48 13.77 0.27
N MET A 156 11.83 12.68 0.70
CA MET A 156 10.85 12.69 1.80
C MET A 156 11.49 13.16 3.11
N LEU A 157 12.63 12.56 3.50
CA LEU A 157 13.38 12.95 4.71
C LEU A 157 13.79 14.42 4.67
N LYS A 158 14.25 14.92 3.52
CA LYS A 158 14.58 16.32 3.36
C LYS A 158 13.36 17.22 3.51
N CYS A 159 12.21 16.85 2.94
CA CYS A 159 10.95 17.58 3.13
C CYS A 159 10.52 17.64 4.60
N VAL A 160 10.70 16.55 5.35
CA VAL A 160 10.46 16.50 6.79
C VAL A 160 11.36 17.51 7.50
N ALA A 161 12.67 17.42 7.27
CA ALA A 161 13.67 18.29 7.90
C ALA A 161 13.43 19.78 7.60
N ASP A 162 13.11 20.11 6.34
CA ASP A 162 12.81 21.48 5.92
C ASP A 162 11.53 22.03 6.59
N GLY A 163 10.63 21.17 7.08
CA GLY A 163 9.39 21.55 7.79
C GLY A 163 9.55 21.79 9.30
N TYR A 164 10.71 21.50 9.89
CA TYR A 164 11.03 21.79 11.30
C TYR A 164 11.89 23.04 11.48
N ARG A 165 12.18 23.73 10.38
CA ARG A 165 12.99 24.95 10.33
C ARG A 165 12.11 26.18 10.54
#